data_AF-A0A7Y8FAH6-F1
#
_entry.id   AF-A0A7Y8FAH6-F1
#
_cell.length_a   1.000
_cell.length_b   1.000
_cell.length_c   1.000
_cell.angle_alpha   90.00
_cell.angle_beta   90.00
_cell.angle_gamma   90.00
#
_symmetry.space_group_name_H-M   'P 1'
#
loop_
_entity.id
_entity.type
_entity.pdbx_description
1 polymer ?
#
loop_
_entity_poly.entity_id
_entity_poly.type
_entity_poly.pdbx_seq_one_letter_code
_entity_poly.pdbx_strand_id
1 'polypeptide(L)'
;MKVGTYKGCVIAVFLRDEHCPPHVHVAGKEWDARFRFSFLDGHVALWDVDPERRRPSMSILEGIRYTLMQPHYLARARRIWWEKLQTVCLENHSWDWEASEVLPGLIIQRGVYVIARARHDVVGQKTILNLVRAPGFVEIDL
;
A
#
# COMPACT_ATOMS: atom_id res chain seq x y z
N MET A 1 12.58 -7.44 -4.48
CA MET A 1 13.18 -6.36 -5.30
C MET A 1 13.45 -5.15 -4.43
N LYS A 2 14.62 -4.51 -4.55
CA LYS A 2 15.08 -3.50 -3.60
C LYS A 2 14.36 -2.14 -3.78
N VAL A 3 13.72 -1.69 -2.72
CA VAL A 3 13.18 -0.33 -2.56
C VAL A 3 14.26 0.60 -2.03
N GLY A 4 14.99 0.17 -1.00
CA GLY A 4 15.96 1.02 -0.31
C GLY A 4 16.76 0.29 0.75
N THR A 5 17.44 1.06 1.60
CA THR A 5 18.14 0.57 2.79
C THR A 5 17.98 1.56 3.93
N TYR A 6 17.86 1.04 5.15
CA TYR A 6 17.85 1.85 6.37
C TYR A 6 18.79 1.23 7.40
N LYS A 7 19.86 1.96 7.78
CA LYS A 7 20.86 1.50 8.79
C LYS A 7 21.31 0.04 8.61
N GLY A 8 21.59 -0.35 7.36
CA GLY A 8 22.02 -1.71 7.02
C GLY A 8 20.89 -2.72 6.78
N CYS A 9 19.64 -2.40 7.09
CA CYS A 9 18.48 -3.22 6.75
C CYS A 9 18.10 -3.02 5.28
N VAL A 10 17.77 -4.11 4.58
CA VAL A 10 17.32 -4.05 3.18
C VAL A 10 15.81 -3.97 3.13
N ILE A 11 15.29 -2.95 2.45
CA ILE A 11 13.86 -2.77 2.20
C ILE A 11 13.55 -3.29 0.80
N ALA A 12 12.61 -4.22 0.67
CA ALA A 12 12.26 -4.84 -0.59
C ALA A 12 10.78 -5.23 -0.68
N VAL A 13 10.24 -5.28 -1.90
CA VAL A 13 8.96 -5.95 -2.18
C VAL A 13 9.25 -7.42 -2.50
N PHE A 14 8.60 -8.35 -1.80
CA PHE A 14 8.56 -9.76 -2.15
C PHE A 14 7.21 -10.10 -2.78
N LEU A 15 7.19 -11.14 -3.62
CA LEU A 15 6.04 -11.50 -4.47
C LEU A 15 5.57 -12.95 -4.26
N ARG A 16 6.16 -13.68 -3.30
CA ARG A 16 5.79 -15.08 -3.05
C ARG A 16 4.81 -15.14 -1.91
N ASP A 17 3.72 -15.87 -2.12
CA ASP A 17 2.71 -16.28 -1.14
C ASP A 17 1.90 -15.16 -0.45
N GLU A 18 2.25 -13.88 -0.66
CA GLU A 18 1.62 -12.72 -0.04
C GLU A 18 1.42 -11.59 -1.08
N HIS A 19 0.17 -11.34 -1.46
CA HIS A 19 -0.16 -10.39 -2.54
C HIS A 19 -1.05 -9.22 -2.11
N CYS A 20 -1.67 -9.27 -0.93
CA CYS A 20 -2.48 -8.15 -0.41
C CYS A 20 -2.49 -8.14 1.12
N PRO A 21 -2.65 -6.97 1.75
CA PRO A 21 -2.55 -5.62 1.18
C PRO A 21 -1.13 -5.27 0.66
N PRO A 22 -0.95 -4.15 -0.05
CA PRO A 22 0.37 -3.67 -0.47
C PRO A 22 1.34 -3.51 0.71
N HIS A 23 2.52 -4.12 0.59
CA HIS A 23 3.51 -4.11 1.66
C HIS A 23 4.96 -4.23 1.15
N VAL A 24 5.90 -3.86 2.01
CA VAL A 24 7.34 -4.08 1.85
C VAL A 24 7.86 -4.93 3.01
N HIS A 25 8.87 -5.74 2.73
CA HIS A 25 9.65 -6.47 3.73
C HIS A 25 10.94 -5.72 4.03
N VAL A 26 11.33 -5.76 5.29
CA VAL A 26 12.56 -5.18 5.78
C VAL A 26 13.34 -6.25 6.51
N ALA A 27 14.42 -6.71 5.88
CA ALA A 27 15.29 -7.73 6.42
C ALA A 27 16.32 -7.09 7.37
N GLY A 28 16.21 -7.43 8.64
CA GLY A 28 17.23 -7.21 9.66
C GLY A 28 18.21 -8.39 9.75
N LYS A 29 19.11 -8.36 10.74
CA LYS A 29 20.11 -9.43 10.91
C LYS A 29 19.47 -10.76 11.33
N GLU A 30 18.44 -10.70 12.16
CA GLU A 30 17.83 -11.87 12.80
C GLU A 30 16.30 -11.77 12.89
N TRP A 31 15.72 -10.84 12.15
CA TRP A 31 14.30 -10.54 12.12
C TRP A 31 13.94 -9.98 10.75
N ASP A 32 12.69 -10.17 10.34
CA ASP A 32 12.08 -9.57 9.17
C ASP A 32 10.84 -8.81 9.63
N ALA A 33 10.62 -7.61 9.10
CA ALA A 33 9.41 -6.84 9.38
C ALA A 33 8.66 -6.53 8.10
N ARG A 34 7.33 -6.61 8.15
CA ARG A 34 6.47 -6.18 7.05
C ARG A 34 5.85 -4.84 7.37
N PHE A 35 5.86 -3.93 6.40
CA PHE A 35 5.20 -2.62 6.49
C PHE A 35 4.18 -2.49 5.38
N ARG A 36 2.92 -2.25 5.75
CA ARG A 36 1.81 -2.01 4.82
C ARG A 36 1.83 -0.57 4.35
N PHE A 37 1.51 -0.38 3.08
CA PHE A 37 1.23 0.92 2.49
C PHE A 37 -0.07 0.84 1.68
N SER A 38 -0.59 1.99 1.28
CA SER A 38 -1.79 2.07 0.46
C SER A 38 -1.52 2.79 -0.88
N PHE A 39 -2.48 2.62 -1.79
CA PHE A 39 -2.61 3.43 -3.01
C PHE A 39 -3.73 4.47 -2.83
N LEU A 40 -4.01 4.89 -1.59
CA LEU A 40 -5.02 5.90 -1.26
C LEU A 40 -4.40 7.12 -0.59
N ASP A 41 -3.33 6.91 0.18
CA ASP A 41 -2.69 7.94 1.00
C ASP A 41 -1.20 7.63 1.22
N GLY A 42 -0.48 8.61 1.77
CA GLY A 42 0.94 8.48 2.13
C GLY A 42 1.23 7.64 3.38
N HIS A 43 0.24 6.94 3.95
CA HIS A 43 0.40 6.28 5.23
C HIS A 43 1.14 4.94 5.09
N VAL A 44 1.99 4.65 6.08
CA VAL A 44 2.71 3.38 6.21
C VAL A 44 2.55 2.89 7.65
N ALA A 45 2.20 1.61 7.79
CA ALA A 45 1.98 0.97 9.09
C ALA A 45 2.85 -0.29 9.22
N LEU A 46 3.37 -0.55 10.42
CA LEU A 46 3.94 -1.86 10.73
C LEU A 46 2.83 -2.92 10.65
N TRP A 47 3.09 -4.01 9.96
CA TRP A 47 2.22 -5.17 9.92
C TRP A 47 2.59 -6.14 11.03
N ASP A 48 3.82 -6.66 10.99
CA ASP A 48 4.36 -7.60 11.95
C ASP A 48 5.87 -7.67 11.86
N VAL A 49 6.45 -8.44 12.78
CA VAL A 49 7.86 -8.81 12.83
C VAL A 49 7.97 -10.31 13.07
N ASP A 50 8.80 -10.99 12.29
CA ASP A 50 9.06 -12.42 12.42
C ASP A 50 10.58 -12.69 12.59
N PRO A 51 11.01 -13.49 13.58
CA PRO A 51 10.22 -13.91 14.74
C PRO A 51 10.01 -12.76 15.73
N GLU A 52 8.81 -12.65 16.30
CA GLU A 52 8.46 -11.59 17.27
C GLU A 52 9.44 -11.55 18.46
N ARG A 53 9.99 -12.70 18.87
CA ARG A 53 11.00 -12.79 19.95
C ARG A 53 12.31 -12.06 19.66
N ARG A 54 12.59 -11.75 18.38
CA ARG A 54 13.79 -11.02 17.93
C ARG A 54 13.44 -9.62 17.41
N ARG A 55 12.25 -9.13 17.77
CA ARG A 55 11.77 -7.82 17.37
C ARG A 55 12.77 -6.72 17.73
N PRO A 56 13.16 -5.86 16.79
CA PRO A 56 14.01 -4.72 17.07
C PRO A 56 13.28 -3.69 17.93
N SER A 57 14.03 -2.77 18.53
CA SER A 57 13.45 -1.68 19.32
C SER A 57 12.45 -0.85 18.50
N MET A 58 11.41 -0.34 19.16
CA MET A 58 10.38 0.50 18.51
C MET A 58 10.97 1.70 17.76
N SER A 59 12.07 2.29 18.25
CA SER A 59 12.76 3.39 17.56
C SER A 59 13.30 3.01 16.18
N ILE A 60 13.70 1.76 15.96
CA ILE A 60 14.13 1.25 14.66
C ILE A 60 12.93 1.11 13.74
N LEU A 61 11.85 0.48 14.24
CA LEU A 61 10.61 0.26 13.47
C LEU A 61 9.96 1.58 13.05
N GLU A 62 9.86 2.54 13.96
CA GLU A 62 9.36 3.89 13.65
C GLU A 62 10.28 4.62 12.68
N GLY A 63 11.61 4.53 12.85
CA GLY A 63 12.55 5.14 11.90
C GLY A 63 12.42 4.58 10.48
N ILE A 64 12.17 3.27 10.35
CA ILE A 64 11.87 2.62 9.07
C ILE A 64 10.54 3.13 8.53
N ARG A 65 9.48 3.16 9.35
CA ARG A 65 8.15 3.66 8.97
C ARG A 65 8.23 5.08 8.43
N TYR A 66 8.88 6.00 9.14
CA TYR A 66 9.09 7.38 8.69
C TYR A 66 9.92 7.48 7.42
N THR A 67 10.93 6.61 7.26
CA THR A 67 11.71 6.57 6.01
C THR A 67 10.84 6.14 4.83
N LEU A 68 10.00 5.11 5.02
CA LEU A 68 9.08 4.62 4.00
C LEU A 68 7.99 5.64 3.62
N MET A 69 7.56 6.49 4.57
CA MET A 69 6.61 7.57 4.32
C MET A 69 7.19 8.73 3.48
N GLN A 70 8.51 8.77 3.26
CA GLN A 70 9.08 9.80 2.41
C GLN A 70 8.61 9.59 0.96
N PRO A 71 8.19 10.65 0.24
CA PRO A 71 7.51 10.52 -1.04
C PRO A 71 8.25 9.65 -2.07
N HIS A 72 9.57 9.79 -2.17
CA HIS A 72 10.38 9.03 -3.13
C HIS A 72 10.49 7.54 -2.80
N TYR A 73 10.50 7.16 -1.51
CA TYR A 73 10.50 5.76 -1.11
C TYR A 73 9.14 5.13 -1.36
N LEU A 74 8.06 5.84 -0.99
CA LEU A 74 6.70 5.34 -1.17
C LEU A 74 6.31 5.22 -2.64
N ALA A 75 6.59 6.24 -3.46
CA ALA A 75 6.40 6.19 -4.90
C ALA A 75 7.16 5.03 -5.54
N ARG A 76 8.40 4.77 -5.10
CA ARG A 76 9.19 3.63 -5.57
C ARG A 76 8.59 2.29 -5.15
N ALA A 77 8.09 2.16 -3.92
CA ALA A 77 7.42 0.94 -3.45
C ALA A 77 6.15 0.66 -4.27
N ARG A 78 5.29 1.66 -4.45
CA ARG A 78 4.07 1.61 -5.27
C ARG A 78 4.37 1.23 -6.72
N ARG A 79 5.39 1.83 -7.33
CA ARG A 79 5.84 1.49 -8.69
C ARG A 79 6.29 0.03 -8.79
N ILE A 80 7.20 -0.42 -7.92
CA ILE A 80 7.69 -1.81 -7.95
C ILE A 80 6.54 -2.80 -7.75
N TRP A 81 5.62 -2.49 -6.83
CA TRP A 81 4.42 -3.28 -6.59
C TRP A 81 3.55 -3.37 -7.84
N TRP A 82 3.20 -2.22 -8.44
CA TRP A 82 2.35 -2.14 -9.63
C TRP A 82 2.96 -2.84 -10.85
N GLU A 83 4.26 -2.63 -11.10
CA GLU A 83 5.00 -3.28 -12.21
C GLU A 83 4.97 -4.82 -12.12
N LYS A 84 4.65 -5.40 -10.96
CA LYS A 84 4.75 -6.85 -10.71
C LYS A 84 3.44 -7.53 -10.41
N LEU A 85 2.56 -6.88 -9.66
CA LEU A 85 1.29 -7.46 -9.22
C LEU A 85 0.10 -6.88 -9.97
N GLN A 86 0.23 -5.68 -10.57
CA GLN A 86 -0.84 -4.99 -11.30
C GLN A 86 -2.19 -4.91 -10.55
N THR A 87 -2.13 -4.81 -9.23
CA THR A 87 -3.29 -4.60 -8.36
C THR A 87 -2.93 -3.59 -7.28
N VAL A 88 -3.94 -2.84 -6.83
CA VAL A 88 -3.85 -1.96 -5.66
C VAL A 88 -4.68 -2.51 -4.47
N CYS A 89 -5.24 -3.72 -4.61
CA CYS A 89 -6.05 -4.42 -3.63
C CYS A 89 -7.31 -3.63 -3.20
N LEU A 90 -7.94 -2.88 -4.10
CA LEU A 90 -9.16 -2.10 -3.83
C LEU A 90 -10.40 -2.64 -4.54
N GLU A 91 -10.24 -3.54 -5.51
CA GLU A 91 -11.36 -4.22 -6.15
C GLU A 91 -12.28 -4.88 -5.10
N ASN A 92 -13.60 -4.83 -5.34
CA ASN A 92 -14.66 -5.33 -4.45
C ASN A 92 -14.84 -4.58 -3.11
N HIS A 93 -14.07 -3.53 -2.87
CA HIS A 93 -14.42 -2.51 -1.86
C HIS A 93 -15.33 -1.46 -2.50
N SER A 94 -15.83 -0.52 -1.70
CA SER A 94 -16.75 0.52 -2.17
C SER A 94 -16.14 1.91 -1.97
N TRP A 95 -16.50 2.85 -2.84
CA TRP A 95 -16.14 4.26 -2.73
C TRP A 95 -17.35 5.06 -2.27
N ASP A 96 -17.19 5.80 -1.18
CA ASP A 96 -18.16 6.79 -0.72
C ASP A 96 -17.89 8.12 -1.43
N TRP A 97 -18.82 8.56 -2.27
CA TRP A 97 -18.67 9.78 -3.05
C TRP A 97 -18.73 11.05 -2.19
N GLU A 98 -19.48 11.03 -1.09
CA GLU A 98 -19.63 12.20 -0.21
C GLU A 98 -18.43 12.33 0.72
N ALA A 99 -17.98 11.22 1.31
CA ALA A 99 -16.83 11.21 2.21
C ALA A 99 -15.48 11.25 1.48
N SER A 100 -15.44 10.88 0.19
CA SER A 100 -14.20 10.67 -0.57
C SER A 100 -13.27 9.62 0.06
N GLU A 101 -13.87 8.50 0.49
CA GLU A 101 -13.17 7.44 1.20
C GLU A 101 -13.51 6.05 0.62
N VAL A 102 -12.59 5.11 0.81
CA VAL A 102 -12.84 3.69 0.51
C VAL A 102 -13.45 3.02 1.74
N LEU A 103 -14.62 2.45 1.56
CA LEU A 103 -15.32 1.63 2.53
C LEU A 103 -15.07 0.14 2.27
N PRO A 104 -14.79 -0.67 3.31
CA PRO A 104 -14.43 -2.03 3.07
C PRO A 104 -15.61 -2.91 2.64
N GLY A 105 -15.40 -3.73 1.61
CA GLY A 105 -16.40 -4.66 1.09
C GLY A 105 -17.45 -4.03 0.16
N LEU A 106 -18.41 -4.85 -0.24
CA LEU A 106 -19.48 -4.47 -1.15
C LEU A 106 -20.64 -3.85 -0.36
N ILE A 107 -20.86 -2.56 -0.55
CA ILE A 107 -21.90 -1.80 0.15
C ILE A 107 -22.90 -1.28 -0.88
N ILE A 108 -24.18 -1.58 -0.66
CA ILE A 108 -25.28 -1.13 -1.51
C ILE A 108 -26.00 -0.01 -0.79
N GLN A 109 -25.57 1.23 -1.05
CA GLN A 109 -26.14 2.43 -0.47
C GLN A 109 -26.10 3.56 -1.49
N ARG A 110 -27.05 4.51 -1.40
CA ARG A 110 -27.05 5.70 -2.25
C ARG A 110 -25.77 6.51 -1.99
N GLY A 111 -25.08 6.93 -3.07
CA GLY A 111 -23.83 7.68 -2.98
C GLY A 111 -22.58 6.79 -2.80
N VAL A 112 -22.76 5.48 -2.59
CA VAL A 112 -21.67 4.52 -2.43
C VAL A 112 -21.63 3.59 -3.64
N TYR A 113 -20.44 3.42 -4.23
CA TYR A 113 -20.28 2.67 -5.47
C TYR A 113 -19.18 1.63 -5.34
N VAL A 114 -19.43 0.41 -5.80
CA VAL A 114 -18.44 -0.67 -5.79
C VAL A 114 -17.31 -0.35 -6.75
N ILE A 115 -16.07 -0.55 -6.30
CA ILE A 115 -14.86 -0.44 -7.12
C ILE A 115 -14.75 -1.69 -7.99
N ALA A 116 -15.04 -1.55 -9.28
CA ALA A 116 -14.94 -2.62 -10.27
C ALA A 116 -13.48 -2.88 -10.66
N ARG A 117 -12.68 -1.81 -10.78
CA ARG A 117 -11.27 -1.90 -11.14
C ARG A 117 -10.51 -0.71 -10.58
N ALA A 118 -9.35 -0.95 -10.00
CA ALA A 118 -8.45 0.09 -9.56
C ALA A 118 -7.08 -0.07 -10.25
N ARG A 119 -6.46 1.05 -10.63
CA ARG A 119 -5.13 1.04 -11.24
C ARG A 119 -4.28 2.17 -10.72
N HIS A 120 -2.97 1.94 -10.66
CA HIS A 120 -2.00 2.99 -10.36
C HIS A 120 -1.44 3.58 -11.66
N ASP A 121 -1.58 4.89 -11.83
CA ASP A 121 -0.85 5.65 -12.83
C ASP A 121 0.51 6.05 -12.26
N VAL A 122 1.56 5.36 -12.73
CA VAL A 122 2.94 5.59 -12.29
C VAL A 122 3.45 6.97 -12.73
N VAL A 123 3.01 7.49 -13.87
CA VAL A 123 3.51 8.76 -14.40
C VAL A 123 2.85 9.92 -13.68
N GLY A 124 1.51 9.87 -13.59
CA GLY A 124 0.74 10.89 -12.88
C GLY A 124 0.85 10.81 -11.35
N GLN A 125 1.39 9.71 -10.81
CA GLN A 125 1.33 9.38 -9.38
C GLN A 125 -0.12 9.45 -8.86
N LYS A 126 -1.01 8.72 -9.54
CA LYS A 126 -2.44 8.68 -9.18
C LYS A 126 -2.94 7.27 -8.97
N THR A 127 -4.03 7.14 -8.24
CA THR A 127 -4.88 5.96 -8.26
C THR A 127 -6.17 6.28 -8.98
N ILE A 128 -6.54 5.44 -9.93
CA ILE A 128 -7.75 5.61 -10.74
C ILE A 128 -8.71 4.48 -10.40
N LEU A 129 -9.90 4.83 -9.90
CA LEU A 129 -10.97 3.90 -9.54
C LEU A 129 -12.08 3.95 -10.58
N ASN A 130 -12.38 2.80 -11.19
CA ASN A 130 -13.55 2.62 -12.03
C ASN A 130 -14.65 2.00 -11.18
N LEU A 131 -15.79 2.68 -11.13
CA LEU A 131 -16.88 2.35 -10.22
C LEU A 131 -18.06 1.74 -10.98
N VAL A 132 -18.74 0.79 -10.36
CA VAL A 132 -19.92 0.13 -10.95
C VAL A 132 -21.08 1.12 -10.98
N ARG A 133 -21.63 1.37 -12.19
CA ARG A 133 -22.82 2.23 -12.41
C ARG A 133 -22.67 3.68 -11.93
N ALA A 134 -21.44 4.13 -11.68
CA ALA A 134 -21.17 5.54 -11.42
C ALA A 134 -21.13 6.33 -12.75
N PRO A 135 -21.43 7.63 -12.72
CA PRO A 135 -21.35 8.49 -13.90
C PRO A 135 -19.91 8.73 -14.41
N GLY A 136 -18.90 8.35 -13.64
CA GLY A 136 -17.49 8.56 -13.98
C GLY A 136 -16.54 7.67 -13.18
N PHE A 137 -15.28 8.10 -13.12
CA PHE A 137 -14.20 7.47 -12.36
C PHE A 137 -13.66 8.46 -11.32
N VAL A 138 -12.92 7.94 -10.35
CA VAL A 138 -12.24 8.74 -9.32
C VAL A 138 -10.75 8.74 -9.61
N GLU A 139 -10.13 9.90 -9.47
CA GLU A 139 -8.68 10.05 -9.42
C GLU A 139 -8.27 10.49 -8.02
N ILE A 140 -7.25 9.84 -7.47
CA ILE A 140 -6.67 10.16 -6.17
C ILE A 140 -5.19 10.47 -6.41
N ASP A 141 -4.76 11.68 -6.03
CA ASP A 141 -3.36 12.09 -6.09
C ASP A 141 -2.56 11.48 -4.92
N LEU A 142 -1.33 11.03 -5.17
CA LEU A 142 -0.53 10.18 -4.26
C LEU A 142 0.83 10.72 -3.80
#